data_AF-A0A0R1SLA1-F1
#
_entry.id   AF-A0A0R1SLA1-F1
#
_cell.length_a   1.000
_cell.length_b   1.000
_cell.length_c   1.000
_cell.angle_alpha   90.00
_cell.angle_beta   90.00
_cell.angle_gamma   90.00
#
_symmetry.space_group_name_H-M   'P 1'
#
loop_
_entity.id
_entity.type
_entity.pdbx_description
1 polymer ?
#
loop_
_entity_poly.entity_id
_entity_poly.type
_entity_poly.pdbx_seq_one_letter_code
_entity_poly.pdbx_strand_id
1 'polypeptide(L)'
;MTIKVEIHIPEHVIITADDAKVVITRKGIRSFANRGQNGDQTIPLTNIIGVDFKKAGVTAGQINFITAAGNQTTGGLGALPGFAHGAYNKANNVVFRGGSNNKDMEKLKTFLENNMGPKESQAQATNTADEIAKFKKLLDDGTITQEEFDAKKKQLLGL
;
A
#
# COMPACT_ATOMS: atom_id res chain seq x y z
N MET A 1 -4.45 -9.21 7.56
CA MET A 1 -5.83 -8.65 7.65
C MET A 1 -6.25 -8.21 6.24
N THR A 2 -7.53 -8.22 5.87
CA THR A 2 -7.96 -7.81 4.51
C THR A 2 -8.91 -6.62 4.56
N ILE A 3 -8.60 -5.57 3.79
CA ILE A 3 -9.45 -4.40 3.59
C ILE A 3 -10.04 -4.47 2.18
N LYS A 4 -11.36 -4.25 2.07
CA LYS A 4 -12.06 -4.12 0.80
C LYS A 4 -12.83 -2.81 0.77
N VAL A 5 -12.61 -2.01 -0.27
CA VAL A 5 -13.32 -0.75 -0.53
C VAL A 5 -13.97 -0.83 -1.91
N GLU A 6 -15.26 -0.54 -2.00
CA GLU A 6 -15.99 -0.59 -3.27
C GLU A 6 -16.67 0.76 -3.56
N ILE A 7 -16.27 1.37 -4.67
CA ILE A 7 -16.76 2.66 -5.14
C ILE A 7 -17.60 2.40 -6.37
N HIS A 8 -18.81 2.96 -6.41
CA HIS A 8 -19.69 2.87 -7.58
C HIS A 8 -19.61 4.11 -8.47
N ILE A 9 -19.23 5.27 -7.90
CA ILE A 9 -19.22 6.58 -8.56
C ILE A 9 -17.93 7.33 -8.18
N PRO A 10 -17.20 7.94 -9.13
CA PRO A 10 -17.56 8.15 -10.54
C PRO A 10 -17.35 6.93 -11.45
N GLU A 11 -16.53 5.98 -11.03
CA GLU A 11 -16.25 4.72 -11.72
C GLU A 11 -16.55 3.56 -10.77
N HIS A 12 -16.91 2.40 -11.32
CA HIS A 12 -17.03 1.20 -10.50
C HIS A 12 -15.65 0.62 -10.27
N VAL A 13 -15.12 0.80 -9.05
CA VAL A 13 -13.78 0.37 -8.66
C VAL A 13 -13.85 -0.39 -7.34
N ILE A 14 -13.20 -1.53 -7.29
CA ILE A 14 -13.04 -2.34 -6.09
C ILE A 14 -11.55 -2.37 -5.76
N ILE A 15 -11.20 -1.92 -4.57
CA ILE A 15 -9.84 -2.02 -4.03
C ILE A 15 -9.83 -3.09 -2.97
N THR A 16 -8.92 -4.06 -3.10
CA THR A 16 -8.66 -5.07 -2.07
C THR A 16 -7.20 -4.94 -1.64
N ALA A 17 -6.95 -4.84 -0.34
CA ALA A 17 -5.61 -4.80 0.23
C ALA A 17 -5.48 -5.88 1.30
N ASP A 18 -4.39 -6.65 1.24
CA ASP A 18 -3.99 -7.62 2.26
C ASP A 18 -2.57 -7.31 2.74
N ASP A 19 -1.91 -8.20 3.47
CA ASP A 19 -0.55 -7.96 4.00
C ASP A 19 0.56 -8.13 2.93
N ALA A 20 0.22 -8.50 1.69
CA ALA A 20 1.15 -8.72 0.59
C ALA A 20 0.97 -7.73 -0.59
N LYS A 21 -0.25 -7.34 -0.91
CA LYS A 21 -0.57 -6.56 -2.12
C LYS A 21 -1.82 -5.70 -2.00
N VAL A 22 -1.93 -4.76 -2.94
CA VAL A 22 -3.14 -4.03 -3.29
C VAL A 22 -3.59 -4.46 -4.69
N VAL A 23 -4.88 -4.75 -4.84
CA VAL A 23 -5.51 -5.07 -6.13
C VAL A 23 -6.59 -4.03 -6.41
N ILE A 24 -6.53 -3.41 -7.59
CA ILE A 24 -7.52 -2.45 -8.09
C ILE A 24 -8.24 -3.09 -9.27
N THR A 25 -9.49 -3.47 -9.04
CA THR A 25 -10.39 -4.01 -10.06
C THR A 25 -11.32 -2.92 -10.55
N ARG A 26 -11.38 -2.70 -11.86
CA ARG A 26 -12.27 -1.70 -12.48
C ARG A 26 -13.32 -2.40 -13.31
N LYS A 27 -14.59 -2.08 -13.04
CA LYS A 27 -15.74 -2.71 -13.72
C LYS A 27 -16.58 -1.65 -14.44
N GLY A 28 -17.40 -2.14 -15.36
CA GLY A 28 -18.41 -1.34 -16.06
C GLY A 28 -17.89 -0.56 -17.27
N ILE A 29 -18.82 -0.20 -18.13
CA ILE A 29 -18.57 0.46 -19.43
C ILE A 29 -17.91 1.82 -19.24
N ARG A 30 -18.29 2.58 -18.21
CA ARG A 30 -17.70 3.91 -17.94
C ARG A 30 -16.21 3.84 -17.61
N SER A 31 -15.80 2.89 -16.76
CA SER A 31 -14.39 2.68 -16.42
C SER A 31 -13.59 2.26 -17.65
N PHE A 32 -14.16 1.38 -18.47
CA PHE A 32 -13.55 0.98 -19.75
C PHE A 32 -13.41 2.17 -20.71
N ALA A 33 -14.44 3.01 -20.86
CA ALA A 33 -14.37 4.17 -21.74
C ALA A 33 -13.31 5.19 -21.29
N ASN A 34 -13.24 5.46 -19.98
CA ASN A 34 -12.29 6.43 -19.43
C ASN A 34 -10.85 5.94 -19.43
N ARG A 35 -10.62 4.64 -19.21
CA ARG A 35 -9.27 4.11 -18.92
C ARG A 35 -8.79 3.04 -19.90
N GLY A 36 -9.63 2.64 -20.85
CA GLY A 36 -9.34 1.53 -21.77
C GLY A 36 -9.31 0.18 -21.06
N GLN A 37 -8.71 -0.81 -21.72
CA GLN A 37 -8.52 -2.14 -21.18
C GLN A 37 -7.28 -2.18 -20.25
N ASN A 38 -7.49 -2.15 -18.93
CA ASN A 38 -6.39 -2.22 -17.96
C ASN A 38 -6.40 -3.47 -17.07
N GLY A 39 -7.40 -4.34 -17.20
CA GLY A 39 -7.55 -5.53 -16.36
C GLY A 39 -7.56 -5.21 -14.85
N ASP A 40 -7.30 -6.24 -14.03
CA ASP A 40 -7.02 -6.07 -12.61
C ASP A 40 -5.59 -5.60 -12.42
N GLN A 41 -5.42 -4.49 -11.72
CA GLN A 41 -4.11 -3.97 -11.41
C GLN A 41 -3.65 -4.47 -10.05
N THR A 42 -2.59 -5.27 -10.02
CA THR A 42 -1.98 -5.77 -8.78
C THR A 42 -0.67 -5.04 -8.49
N ILE A 43 -0.55 -4.49 -7.28
CA ILE A 43 0.64 -3.79 -6.81
C ILE A 43 1.11 -4.45 -5.50
N PRO A 44 2.29 -5.09 -5.47
CA PRO A 44 2.86 -5.58 -4.22
C PRO A 44 3.09 -4.43 -3.22
N LEU A 45 2.79 -4.65 -1.94
CA LEU A 45 2.99 -3.63 -0.89
C LEU A 45 4.44 -3.18 -0.77
N THR A 46 5.38 -4.11 -0.97
CA THR A 46 6.82 -3.84 -1.01
C THR A 46 7.20 -2.80 -2.07
N ASN A 47 6.38 -2.68 -3.12
CA ASN A 47 6.62 -1.77 -4.23
C ASN A 47 5.88 -0.44 -4.06
N ILE A 48 5.00 -0.31 -3.06
CA ILE A 48 4.33 0.94 -2.70
C ILE A 48 5.26 1.70 -1.75
N ILE A 49 5.80 2.81 -2.22
CA ILE A 49 6.72 3.68 -1.45
C ILE A 49 5.99 4.86 -0.80
N GLY A 50 4.74 5.09 -1.17
CA GLY A 50 3.94 6.19 -0.66
C GLY A 50 2.48 6.12 -1.11
N VAL A 51 1.63 6.88 -0.42
CA VAL A 51 0.22 7.07 -0.77
C VAL A 51 -0.06 8.56 -0.79
N ASP A 52 -0.46 9.08 -1.95
CA ASP A 52 -1.01 10.43 -2.05
C ASP A 52 -2.53 10.34 -1.88
N PHE A 53 -3.03 10.94 -0.79
CA PHE A 53 -4.44 10.92 -0.44
C PHE A 53 -5.00 12.33 -0.37
N LYS A 54 -6.06 12.56 -1.16
CA LYS A 54 -6.88 13.77 -1.10
C LYS A 54 -8.30 13.38 -0.77
N LYS A 55 -8.77 13.82 0.40
CA LYS A 55 -10.16 13.66 0.84
C LYS A 55 -11.14 14.33 -0.13
N ALA A 56 -12.28 13.71 -0.36
CA ALA A 56 -13.34 14.28 -1.17
C ALA A 56 -14.12 15.35 -0.38
N GLY A 57 -14.35 16.49 -1.02
CA GLY A 57 -15.17 17.60 -0.51
C GLY A 57 -16.15 18.05 -1.60
N VAL A 58 -16.14 19.34 -1.95
CA VAL A 58 -16.87 19.87 -3.12
C VAL A 58 -16.38 19.22 -4.41
N THR A 59 -15.07 18.99 -4.50
CA THR A 59 -14.45 18.25 -5.60
C THR A 59 -14.24 16.78 -5.25
N ALA A 60 -14.07 15.94 -6.27
CA ALA A 60 -13.77 14.52 -6.07
C ALA A 60 -12.45 14.35 -5.32
N GLY A 61 -12.42 13.33 -4.45
CA GLY A 61 -11.20 12.89 -3.78
C GLY A 61 -10.43 11.92 -4.66
N GLN A 62 -9.19 11.65 -4.28
CA GLN A 62 -8.36 10.65 -4.93
C GLN A 62 -7.41 9.95 -3.95
N ILE A 63 -7.06 8.72 -4.27
CA ILE A 63 -5.96 7.99 -3.66
C ILE A 63 -5.05 7.48 -4.77
N ASN A 64 -3.78 7.83 -4.73
CA ASN A 64 -2.78 7.40 -5.69
C ASN A 64 -1.69 6.58 -4.99
N PHE A 65 -1.52 5.33 -5.42
CA PHE A 65 -0.44 4.46 -4.94
C PHE A 65 0.87 4.81 -5.66
N ILE A 66 1.79 5.43 -4.92
CA ILE A 66 3.09 5.80 -5.45
C ILE A 66 3.97 4.56 -5.40
N THR A 67 4.41 4.10 -6.57
CA THR A 67 5.30 2.95 -6.68
C THR A 67 6.69 3.38 -7.12
N ALA A 68 7.71 2.58 -6.80
CA ALA A 68 9.08 2.82 -7.26
C ALA A 68 9.19 2.85 -8.80
N ALA A 69 8.31 2.12 -9.50
CA ALA A 69 8.23 2.13 -10.97
C ALA A 69 7.48 3.35 -11.55
N GLY A 70 6.97 4.24 -10.70
CA GLY A 70 6.14 5.37 -11.10
C GLY A 70 4.69 4.98 -11.37
N ASN A 71 3.96 5.87 -12.07
CA ASN A 71 2.58 5.63 -12.45
C ASN A 71 2.50 5.08 -13.87
N GLN A 72 1.80 3.97 -14.05
CA GLN A 72 1.45 3.51 -15.39
C GLN A 72 0.38 4.41 -15.98
N THR A 73 0.54 4.75 -17.26
CA THR A 73 -0.48 5.47 -18.02
C THR A 73 -1.59 4.52 -18.45
N THR A 74 -2.83 5.00 -18.44
CA THR A 74 -3.97 4.25 -18.96
C THR A 74 -4.40 4.81 -20.30
N GLY A 75 -4.88 3.94 -21.20
CA GLY A 75 -5.54 4.35 -22.44
C GLY A 75 -6.92 4.97 -22.19
N GLY A 76 -7.69 5.24 -23.25
CA GLY A 76 -9.09 5.65 -23.16
C GLY A 76 -9.34 7.17 -23.14
N LEU A 77 -10.63 7.54 -23.08
CA LEU A 77 -11.07 8.93 -23.21
C LEU A 77 -10.52 9.82 -22.08
N GLY A 78 -10.32 9.27 -20.89
CA GLY A 78 -9.73 9.96 -19.76
C GLY A 78 -8.24 10.28 -19.93
N ALA A 79 -7.61 9.84 -21.02
CA ALA A 79 -6.26 10.22 -21.43
C ALA A 79 -6.23 11.31 -22.52
N LEU A 80 -7.38 11.73 -23.07
CA LEU A 80 -7.44 12.75 -24.12
C LEU A 80 -7.50 14.16 -23.53
N PRO A 81 -6.81 15.16 -24.14
CA PRO A 81 -6.96 16.56 -23.76
C PRO A 81 -8.43 17.01 -23.85
N GLY A 82 -8.89 17.81 -22.87
CA GLY A 82 -10.28 18.28 -22.79
C GLY A 82 -11.27 17.29 -22.18
N PHE A 83 -10.90 16.01 -22.07
CA PHE A 83 -11.56 15.04 -21.19
C PHE A 83 -10.79 14.98 -19.86
N ALA A 84 -11.19 14.12 -18.93
CA ALA A 84 -10.68 14.13 -17.54
C ALA A 84 -9.16 13.77 -17.36
N HIS A 85 -8.37 13.90 -18.44
CA HIS A 85 -6.92 13.83 -18.72
C HIS A 85 -5.97 13.65 -17.53
N GLY A 86 -6.18 14.34 -16.41
CA GLY A 86 -5.32 14.23 -15.23
C GLY A 86 -5.56 12.94 -14.44
N ALA A 87 -6.57 12.95 -13.57
CA ALA A 87 -6.78 11.89 -12.58
C ALA A 87 -7.10 10.51 -13.20
N TYR A 88 -7.58 10.49 -14.46
CA TYR A 88 -7.96 9.26 -15.14
C TYR A 88 -6.86 8.66 -16.00
N ASN A 89 -5.78 9.38 -16.29
CA ASN A 89 -4.64 8.86 -17.07
C ASN A 89 -3.65 8.04 -16.23
N LYS A 90 -3.86 7.92 -14.91
CA LYS A 90 -2.99 7.17 -14.00
C LYS A 90 -3.66 5.88 -13.54
N ALA A 91 -3.01 4.75 -13.77
CA ALA A 91 -3.53 3.43 -13.41
C ALA A 91 -3.61 3.26 -11.88
N ASN A 92 -2.58 3.73 -11.17
CA ASN A 92 -2.48 3.63 -9.71
C ASN A 92 -3.37 4.63 -8.98
N ASN A 93 -4.12 5.47 -9.70
CA ASN A 93 -4.99 6.49 -9.12
C ASN A 93 -6.45 6.04 -9.13
N VAL A 94 -7.10 6.15 -7.98
CA VAL A 94 -8.53 5.92 -7.82
C VAL A 94 -9.20 7.22 -7.40
N VAL A 95 -10.19 7.64 -8.20
CA VAL A 95 -11.01 8.83 -7.94
C VAL A 95 -12.30 8.40 -7.27
N PHE A 96 -12.77 9.16 -6.29
CA PHE A 96 -13.98 8.82 -5.54
C PHE A 96 -14.79 10.06 -5.13
N ARG A 97 -16.08 9.86 -4.89
CA ARG A 97 -16.96 10.88 -4.28
C ARG A 97 -17.01 10.69 -2.77
N GLY A 98 -17.29 11.76 -2.02
CA GLY A 98 -17.35 11.76 -0.57
C GLY A 98 -18.47 10.87 0.02
N GLY A 99 -18.83 11.09 1.28
CA GLY A 99 -19.70 10.18 2.02
C GLY A 99 -18.92 9.06 2.71
N SER A 100 -19.41 7.82 2.66
CA SER A 100 -18.75 6.65 3.27
C SER A 100 -17.34 6.42 2.74
N ASN A 101 -17.15 6.64 1.43
CA ASN A 101 -15.85 6.44 0.77
C ASN A 101 -14.71 7.25 1.41
N ASN A 102 -14.98 8.44 1.98
CA ASN A 102 -13.94 9.20 2.68
C ASN A 102 -13.36 8.39 3.85
N LYS A 103 -14.22 7.77 4.66
CA LYS A 103 -13.81 6.97 5.83
C LYS A 103 -13.12 5.69 5.38
N ASP A 104 -13.63 5.04 4.33
CA ASP A 104 -13.06 3.80 3.83
C ASP A 104 -11.67 4.03 3.22
N MET A 105 -11.47 5.16 2.53
CA MET A 105 -10.17 5.54 2.00
C MET A 105 -9.19 5.97 3.09
N GLU A 106 -9.64 6.64 4.15
CA GLU A 106 -8.80 6.94 5.31
C GLU A 106 -8.32 5.65 5.98
N LYS A 107 -9.20 4.67 6.19
CA LYS A 107 -8.82 3.35 6.72
C LYS A 107 -7.81 2.63 5.81
N LEU A 108 -8.05 2.64 4.50
CA LEU A 108 -7.13 2.05 3.53
C LEU A 108 -5.77 2.76 3.58
N LYS A 109 -5.74 4.10 3.61
CA LYS A 109 -4.51 4.89 3.74
C LYS A 109 -3.73 4.47 4.98
N THR A 110 -4.36 4.46 6.15
CA THR A 110 -3.70 4.08 7.42
C THR A 110 -3.16 2.65 7.37
N PHE A 111 -3.92 1.71 6.79
CA PHE A 111 -3.43 0.35 6.59
C PHE A 111 -2.17 0.30 5.73
N LEU A 112 -2.16 1.00 4.60
CA LEU A 112 -1.00 1.02 3.72
C LEU A 112 0.20 1.68 4.37
N GLU A 113 0.02 2.83 5.04
CA GLU A 113 1.11 3.52 5.74
C GLU A 113 1.78 2.64 6.80
N ASN A 114 1.03 1.72 7.43
CA ASN A 114 1.57 0.80 8.42
C ASN A 114 2.21 -0.47 7.83
N ASN A 115 1.98 -0.76 6.53
CA ASN A 115 2.36 -2.05 5.93
C ASN A 115 3.14 -1.93 4.60
N MET A 116 3.32 -0.72 4.07
CA MET A 116 3.99 -0.44 2.79
C MET A 116 5.47 -0.09 2.95
N GLY A 117 6.17 -0.05 1.81
CA GLY A 117 7.58 0.31 1.72
C GLY A 117 8.52 -0.90 1.78
N PRO A 118 9.80 -0.74 1.37
CA PRO A 118 10.81 -1.74 1.63
C PRO A 118 10.91 -1.93 3.15
N LYS A 119 10.67 -3.16 3.62
CA LYS A 119 10.78 -3.54 5.03
C LYS A 119 12.24 -3.50 5.50
N GLU A 120 12.85 -2.32 5.55
CA GLU A 120 14.22 -2.12 6.07
C GLU A 120 14.24 -1.50 7.46
N SER A 121 13.10 -1.30 8.14
CA SER A 121 13.14 -0.70 9.49
C SER A 121 12.13 -1.22 10.51
N GLN A 122 11.10 -1.96 10.11
CA GLN A 122 10.11 -2.50 11.05
C GLN A 122 10.21 -4.02 11.24
N ALA A 123 10.63 -4.76 10.20
CA ALA A 123 10.97 -6.17 10.33
C ALA A 123 12.23 -6.39 11.17
N GLN A 124 13.18 -5.46 11.12
CA GLN A 124 14.41 -5.52 11.93
C GLN A 124 14.11 -5.33 13.42
N ALA A 125 13.26 -4.38 13.82
CA ALA A 125 12.96 -4.18 15.23
C ALA A 125 12.24 -5.37 15.89
N THR A 126 11.24 -5.96 15.22
CA THR A 126 10.55 -7.16 15.73
C THR A 126 11.47 -8.39 15.68
N ASN A 127 12.21 -8.59 14.59
CA ASN A 127 13.12 -9.73 14.48
C ASN A 127 14.32 -9.62 15.44
N THR A 128 14.86 -8.42 15.66
CA THR A 128 15.91 -8.16 16.66
C THR A 128 15.44 -8.50 18.07
N ALA A 129 14.22 -8.13 18.46
CA ALA A 129 13.67 -8.46 19.77
C ALA A 129 13.46 -9.98 19.95
N ASP A 130 12.91 -10.65 18.94
CA ASP A 130 12.70 -12.10 18.94
C ASP A 130 14.03 -12.88 18.92
N GLU A 131 15.04 -12.39 18.18
CA GLU A 131 16.39 -12.96 18.16
C GLU A 131 17.09 -12.77 19.50
N ILE A 132 17.04 -11.59 20.12
CA ILE A 132 17.59 -11.35 21.47
C ILE A 132 16.93 -12.28 22.50
N ALA A 133 15.62 -12.54 22.40
CA ALA A 133 14.92 -13.48 23.28
C ALA A 133 15.38 -14.94 23.08
N LYS A 134 15.67 -15.36 21.83
CA LYS A 134 16.25 -16.69 21.54
C LYS A 134 17.67 -16.83 22.10
N PHE A 135 18.52 -15.83 21.91
CA PHE A 135 19.87 -15.84 22.46
C PHE A 135 19.86 -15.85 23.99
N LYS A 136 18.90 -15.17 24.63
CA LYS A 136 18.75 -15.22 26.09
C LYS A 136 18.40 -16.63 26.58
N LYS A 137 17.53 -17.35 25.87
CA LYS A 137 17.24 -18.75 26.19
C LYS A 137 18.48 -19.64 26.07
N LEU A 138 19.29 -19.46 25.02
CA LEU A 138 20.53 -20.23 24.86
C LEU A 138 21.54 -19.95 25.97
N LEU A 139 21.57 -18.74 26.52
CA LEU A 139 22.38 -18.38 27.68
C LEU A 139 21.83 -19.05 28.95
N ASP A 140 20.51 -18.99 29.17
CA ASP A 140 19.85 -19.62 30.32
C ASP A 140 20.00 -21.16 30.27
N ASP A 141 20.02 -21.75 29.07
CA ASP A 141 20.27 -23.18 28.82
C ASP A 141 21.77 -23.55 28.88
N GLY A 142 22.66 -22.58 29.12
CA GLY A 142 24.11 -22.79 29.20
C GLY A 142 24.77 -23.19 27.88
N THR A 143 24.08 -23.02 26.75
CA THR A 143 24.58 -23.35 25.41
C THR A 143 25.55 -22.29 24.87
N ILE A 144 25.39 -21.05 25.31
CA ILE A 144 26.31 -19.95 25.02
C ILE A 144 26.76 -19.27 26.32
N THR A 145 27.90 -18.60 26.28
CA THR A 145 28.42 -17.82 27.39
C THR A 145 27.85 -16.39 27.42
N GLN A 146 27.97 -15.71 28.56
CA GLN A 146 27.53 -14.32 28.72
C GLN A 146 28.22 -13.38 27.71
N GLU A 147 29.50 -13.63 27.42
CA GLU A 147 30.30 -12.84 26.47
C GLU A 147 29.79 -13.00 25.03
N GLU A 148 29.40 -14.22 24.63
CA GLU A 148 28.83 -14.52 23.32
C GLU A 148 27.43 -13.91 23.17
N PHE A 149 26.61 -13.94 24.22
CA PHE A 149 25.32 -13.27 24.26
C PHE A 149 25.45 -11.75 24.07
N ASP A 150 26.35 -11.11 24.83
CA ASP A 150 26.52 -9.65 24.80
C ASP A 150 27.11 -9.17 23.46
N ALA A 151 28.02 -9.95 22.85
CA ALA A 151 28.53 -9.68 21.51
C ALA A 151 27.42 -9.73 20.46
N LYS A 152 26.55 -10.76 20.50
CA LYS A 152 25.41 -10.89 19.58
C LYS A 152 24.37 -9.81 19.81
N LYS A 153 24.07 -9.47 21.06
CA LYS A 153 23.14 -8.39 21.41
C LYS A 153 23.59 -7.04 20.86
N LYS A 154 24.87 -6.69 20.98
CA LYS A 154 25.42 -5.44 20.39
C LYS A 154 25.34 -5.46 18.86
N GLN A 155 25.69 -6.58 18.24
CA GLN A 155 25.58 -6.77 16.78
C GLN A 155 24.13 -6.59 16.29
N LEU A 156 23.16 -7.15 17.00
CA LEU A 156 21.73 -7.06 16.66
C LEU A 156 21.12 -5.68 16.93
N LEU A 157 21.70 -4.89 17.83
CA LEU A 157 21.31 -3.52 18.14
C LEU A 157 22.07 -2.47 17.31
N GLY A 158 23.07 -2.87 16.51
CA GLY A 158 23.86 -1.97 15.67
C GLY A 158 24.78 -1.03 16.45
N LEU A 159 25.30 -1.47 17.60
CA LEU A 159 26.15 -0.70 18.52
C LEU A 159 27.63 -1.12 18.47
#